data_AF-Q39CL5-F1
#
_entry.id   AF-Q39CL5-F1
#
_cell.length_a   1.000
_cell.length_b   1.000
_cell.length_c   1.000
_cell.angle_alpha   90.00
_cell.angle_beta   90.00
_cell.angle_gamma   90.00
#
_symmetry.space_group_name_H-M   'P 1'
#
loop_
_entity.id
_entity.type
_entity.pdbx_description
1 polymer ?
#
loop_
_entity_poly.entity_id
_entity_poly.type
_entity_poly.pdbx_seq_one_letter_code
_entity_poly.pdbx_strand_id
1 'polypeptide(L)'
;MFNDMWLVRDRCRTGLRFNPMMHESFIKWRNAGAPLSRWAPLQEKFSVPLIEDAINWADQIGPMLIPILEQIWKVHHETAFKSRTALRRDTDRFLAALAETPEFRELLSATRLQGRPTYEVVREALRLTLGSIVVQVLFLCGLRVSELVTLRRGCLTEHTHSGGYKYIYIEGTVAKSNGRGHKWIAPSPVCRSLQLAEKIFAFLGEQRNALLLSPGGNGSLPRRAQSFRRMSEAHAAILLRNFARSSWREHPLPTGARLHPHQGRKTFARFAVTRDKRALEALAQHYGHVHSGITDKFYVGVDIELDELLDRANQEDLALHLMDLIAADIVGGKAGASLMSLKSKYYENHSFRGKRSLASLVEKMIGEGIKLAPCHWGYCVYVEQLSACHGDESGPNEIERSPDVCARCSNFAVTEAHRPWWEARFRADEVFLQKKSLPDQTRHFVEQRLARSTMLLRQINANSFGVVDDGEQHE
;
A
#
# COMPACT_ATOMS: atom_id res chain seq x y z
N MET A 1 19.53 -6.45 23.64
CA MET A 1 19.70 -5.28 24.55
C MET A 1 19.61 -5.65 26.03
N PHE A 2 18.45 -5.99 26.62
CA PHE A 2 18.36 -6.29 28.07
C PHE A 2 19.12 -7.56 28.51
N ASN A 3 19.21 -8.58 27.63
CA ASN A 3 20.02 -9.77 27.87
C ASN A 3 21.52 -9.43 27.92
N ASP A 4 21.97 -8.62 26.98
CA ASP A 4 23.36 -8.17 26.90
C ASP A 4 23.73 -7.30 28.11
N MET A 5 22.83 -6.40 28.54
CA MET A 5 22.97 -5.60 29.76
C MET A 5 23.02 -6.46 31.03
N TRP A 6 22.30 -7.58 31.09
CA TRP A 6 22.38 -8.53 32.21
C TRP A 6 23.70 -9.31 32.21
N LEU A 7 24.19 -9.71 31.03
CA LEU A 7 25.45 -10.45 30.86
C LEU A 7 26.68 -9.60 31.19
N VAL A 8 26.62 -8.28 30.95
CA VAL A 8 27.71 -7.35 31.25
C VAL A 8 27.51 -6.54 32.53
N ARG A 9 26.47 -6.85 33.34
CA ARG A 9 26.08 -6.07 34.52
C ARG A 9 27.22 -5.83 35.52
N ASP A 10 28.08 -6.83 35.70
CA ASP A 10 29.19 -6.79 36.67
C ASP A 10 30.34 -5.89 36.19
N ARG A 11 30.30 -5.46 34.91
CA ARG A 11 31.26 -4.53 34.29
C ARG A 11 30.74 -3.10 34.23
N CYS A 12 29.50 -2.84 34.65
CA CYS A 12 28.87 -1.52 34.62
C CYS A 12 28.62 -1.02 36.04
N ARG A 13 29.02 0.22 36.34
CA ARG A 13 28.90 0.84 37.69
C ARG A 13 27.45 0.93 38.18
N THR A 14 26.48 0.88 37.27
CA THR A 14 25.02 0.83 37.49
C THR A 14 24.39 -0.40 36.82
N GLY A 15 25.06 -1.55 36.87
CA GLY A 15 24.55 -2.80 36.32
C GLY A 15 23.19 -3.21 36.89
N LEU A 16 22.39 -3.92 36.08
CA LEU A 16 21.07 -4.42 36.47
C LEU A 16 21.17 -5.31 37.72
N ARG A 17 20.41 -4.98 38.76
CA ARG A 17 20.45 -5.68 40.07
C ARG A 17 19.53 -6.89 40.17
N PHE A 18 18.67 -7.09 39.19
CA PHE A 18 17.77 -8.24 39.11
C PHE A 18 17.83 -8.79 37.70
N ASN A 19 17.67 -10.11 37.55
CA ASN A 19 17.62 -10.74 36.24
C ASN A 19 16.27 -10.42 35.59
N PRO A 20 16.21 -9.57 34.55
CA PRO A 20 14.95 -9.21 33.92
C PRO A 20 14.26 -10.45 33.33
N MET A 21 15.04 -11.46 32.94
CA MET A 21 14.54 -12.71 32.34
C MET A 21 13.80 -13.61 33.33
N MET A 22 13.96 -13.38 34.64
CA MET A 22 13.32 -14.15 35.72
C MET A 22 12.08 -13.45 36.30
N HIS A 23 11.82 -12.20 35.91
CA HIS A 23 10.72 -11.42 36.45
C HIS A 23 9.41 -11.71 35.70
N GLU A 24 8.35 -12.06 36.42
CA GLU A 24 7.07 -12.54 35.86
C GLU A 24 6.44 -11.54 34.88
N SER A 25 6.54 -10.23 35.17
CA SER A 25 6.10 -9.15 34.26
C SER A 25 6.87 -9.11 32.94
N PHE A 26 8.16 -9.44 32.94
CA PHE A 26 9.02 -9.44 31.75
C PHE A 26 8.82 -10.72 30.92
N ILE A 27 8.59 -11.86 31.60
CA ILE A 27 8.16 -13.11 30.99
C ILE A 27 6.80 -12.92 30.30
N LYS A 28 5.86 -12.21 30.93
CA LYS A 28 4.59 -11.80 30.29
C LYS A 28 4.80 -10.89 29.08
N TRP A 29 5.71 -9.92 29.14
CA TRP A 29 6.00 -9.01 28.02
C TRP A 29 6.70 -9.72 26.83
N ARG A 30 7.54 -10.72 27.11
CA ARG A 30 8.22 -11.55 26.10
C ARG A 30 7.30 -12.59 25.48
N ASN A 31 6.44 -13.23 26.28
CA ASN A 31 5.54 -14.30 25.84
C ASN A 31 4.21 -13.76 25.30
N ALA A 32 3.82 -12.53 25.64
CA ALA A 32 2.83 -11.79 24.89
C ALA A 32 3.50 -11.33 23.60
N GLY A 33 3.45 -12.15 22.53
CA GLY A 33 3.78 -11.66 21.19
C GLY A 33 3.15 -10.28 20.99
N ALA A 34 3.91 -9.34 20.41
CA ALA A 34 3.54 -7.94 20.32
C ALA A 34 2.04 -7.82 19.99
N PRO A 35 1.25 -7.04 20.76
CA PRO A 35 -0.19 -7.00 20.60
C PRO A 35 -0.50 -6.78 19.13
N LEU A 36 -1.29 -7.68 18.53
CA LEU A 36 -1.74 -7.60 17.14
C LEU A 36 -2.07 -6.14 16.84
N SER A 37 -1.32 -5.54 15.91
CA SER A 37 -1.53 -4.15 15.54
C SER A 37 -3.02 -3.90 15.41
N ARG A 38 -3.56 -2.97 16.19
CA ARG A 38 -4.93 -2.51 15.97
C ARG A 38 -4.90 -1.96 14.54
N TRP A 39 -5.43 -2.76 13.60
CA TRP A 39 -5.50 -2.48 12.16
C TRP A 39 -4.16 -2.63 11.42
N ALA A 40 -3.76 -3.84 11.01
CA ALA A 40 -2.61 -4.04 10.11
C ALA A 40 -2.83 -3.41 8.71
N PRO A 41 -1.77 -3.08 7.94
CA PRO A 41 -1.92 -2.68 6.53
C PRO A 41 -2.81 -3.64 5.75
N LEU A 42 -3.57 -3.14 4.77
CA LEU A 42 -4.38 -3.99 3.93
C LEU A 42 -3.48 -4.74 2.95
N GLN A 43 -3.63 -6.06 2.87
CA GLN A 43 -2.84 -6.91 1.98
C GLN A 43 -2.95 -6.44 0.52
N GLU A 44 -1.83 -6.49 -0.22
CA GLU A 44 -1.71 -5.99 -1.59
C GLU A 44 -2.75 -6.55 -2.55
N LYS A 45 -3.05 -7.85 -2.46
CA LYS A 45 -4.11 -8.50 -3.25
C LYS A 45 -5.51 -7.89 -3.09
N PHE A 46 -5.73 -7.12 -2.02
CA PHE A 46 -6.98 -6.39 -1.80
C PHE A 46 -6.82 -4.88 -1.97
N SER A 47 -5.68 -4.31 -1.56
CA SER A 47 -5.47 -2.85 -1.62
C SER A 47 -5.22 -2.35 -3.04
N VAL A 48 -4.46 -3.08 -3.86
CA VAL A 48 -4.19 -2.65 -5.25
C VAL A 48 -5.48 -2.62 -6.09
N PRO A 49 -6.30 -3.69 -6.14
CA PRO A 49 -7.58 -3.64 -6.86
C PRO A 49 -8.54 -2.59 -6.28
N LEU A 50 -8.55 -2.40 -4.95
CA LEU A 50 -9.41 -1.40 -4.31
C LEU A 50 -9.08 0.03 -4.75
N ILE A 51 -7.79 0.34 -4.89
CA ILE A 51 -7.31 1.64 -5.35
C ILE A 51 -7.63 1.83 -6.84
N GLU A 52 -7.35 0.83 -7.67
CA GLU A 52 -7.65 0.85 -9.10
C GLU A 52 -9.15 1.08 -9.35
N ASP A 53 -10.01 0.28 -8.72
CA ASP A 53 -11.46 0.41 -8.80
C ASP A 53 -11.92 1.81 -8.36
N ALA A 54 -11.31 2.36 -7.31
CA ALA A 54 -11.65 3.70 -6.82
C ALA A 54 -11.28 4.80 -7.82
N ILE A 55 -10.13 4.69 -8.48
CA ILE A 55 -9.68 5.62 -9.52
C ILE A 55 -10.64 5.52 -10.72
N ASN A 56 -10.87 4.32 -11.23
CA ASN A 56 -11.74 4.09 -12.38
C ASN A 56 -13.17 4.60 -12.11
N TRP A 57 -13.71 4.33 -10.91
CA TRP A 57 -15.03 4.84 -10.54
C TRP A 57 -15.08 6.38 -10.53
N ALA A 58 -14.11 7.04 -9.90
CA ALA A 58 -14.11 8.50 -9.81
C ALA A 58 -13.88 9.18 -11.16
N ASP A 59 -13.11 8.56 -12.05
CA ASP A 59 -12.78 9.13 -13.36
C ASP A 59 -13.90 8.91 -14.39
N GLN A 60 -14.58 7.76 -14.35
CA GLN A 60 -15.54 7.37 -15.39
C GLN A 60 -17.00 7.50 -14.93
N ILE A 61 -17.35 6.95 -13.76
CA ILE A 61 -18.75 6.77 -13.35
C ILE A 61 -19.25 7.95 -12.50
N GLY A 62 -18.42 8.39 -11.54
CA GLY A 62 -18.74 9.49 -10.63
C GLY A 62 -19.23 10.78 -11.32
N PRO A 63 -18.60 11.24 -12.43
CA PRO A 63 -19.03 12.44 -13.14
C PRO A 63 -20.45 12.37 -13.73
N MET A 64 -20.93 11.17 -14.09
CA MET A 64 -22.28 10.98 -14.63
C MET A 64 -23.39 11.37 -13.64
N LEU A 65 -23.08 11.38 -12.33
CA LEU A 65 -24.03 11.76 -11.29
C LEU A 65 -24.29 13.26 -11.21
N ILE A 66 -23.36 14.11 -11.66
CA ILE A 66 -23.47 15.57 -11.51
C ILE A 66 -24.79 16.09 -12.13
N PRO A 67 -25.06 15.88 -13.44
CA PRO A 67 -26.29 16.38 -14.05
C PRO A 67 -27.55 15.75 -13.45
N ILE A 68 -27.48 14.48 -13.05
CA ILE A 68 -28.61 13.75 -12.43
C ILE A 68 -28.99 14.39 -11.09
N LEU A 69 -28.00 14.67 -10.23
CA LEU A 69 -28.22 15.27 -8.92
C LEU A 69 -28.70 16.72 -9.01
N GLU A 70 -28.18 17.49 -9.98
CA GLU A 70 -28.64 18.85 -10.27
C GLU A 70 -30.11 18.88 -10.69
N GLN A 71 -30.54 17.96 -11.56
CA GLN A 71 -31.94 17.85 -11.98
C GLN A 71 -32.84 17.43 -10.82
N ILE A 72 -32.43 16.42 -10.02
CA ILE A 72 -33.15 16.00 -8.81
C ILE A 72 -33.33 17.18 -7.85
N TRP A 73 -32.27 17.95 -7.63
CA TRP A 73 -32.31 19.12 -6.76
C TRP A 73 -33.24 20.21 -7.28
N LYS A 74 -33.18 20.51 -8.59
CA LYS A 74 -34.05 21.50 -9.25
C LYS A 74 -35.52 21.14 -9.09
N VAL A 75 -35.90 19.90 -9.39
CA VAL A 75 -37.28 19.41 -9.23
C VAL A 75 -37.74 19.54 -7.78
N HIS A 76 -36.91 19.13 -6.81
CA HIS A 76 -37.24 19.30 -5.39
C HIS A 76 -37.31 20.77 -4.95
N HIS A 77 -36.56 21.67 -5.58
CA HIS A 77 -36.60 23.10 -5.28
C HIS A 77 -37.89 23.75 -5.79
N GLU A 78 -38.28 23.47 -7.03
CA GLU A 78 -39.48 24.01 -7.70
C GLU A 78 -40.78 23.48 -7.09
N THR A 79 -40.75 22.26 -6.54
CA THR A 79 -41.92 21.61 -5.92
C THR A 79 -42.03 21.83 -4.41
N ALA A 80 -41.14 22.64 -3.81
CA ALA A 80 -41.00 22.80 -2.36
C ALA A 80 -42.26 23.33 -1.65
N PHE A 81 -43.11 24.07 -2.35
CA PHE A 81 -44.34 24.67 -1.80
C PHE A 81 -45.57 23.76 -1.95
N LYS A 82 -45.42 22.59 -2.58
CA LYS A 82 -46.53 21.65 -2.83
C LYS A 82 -46.79 20.74 -1.62
N SER A 83 -48.01 20.21 -1.54
CA SER A 83 -48.37 19.19 -0.54
C SER A 83 -47.52 17.92 -0.70
N ARG A 84 -47.36 17.13 0.37
CA ARG A 84 -46.55 15.89 0.37
C ARG A 84 -46.96 14.91 -0.74
N THR A 85 -48.26 14.80 -1.02
CA THR A 85 -48.80 13.92 -2.06
C THR A 85 -48.45 14.40 -3.47
N ALA A 86 -48.57 15.71 -3.71
CA ALA A 86 -48.21 16.32 -4.99
C ALA A 86 -46.69 16.23 -5.23
N LEU A 87 -45.88 16.48 -4.20
CA LEU A 87 -44.42 16.30 -4.24
C LEU A 87 -44.03 14.87 -4.61
N ARG A 88 -44.66 13.86 -4.00
CA ARG A 88 -44.41 12.45 -4.32
C ARG A 88 -44.74 12.14 -5.78
N ARG A 89 -45.92 12.54 -6.26
CA ARG A 89 -46.35 12.31 -7.65
C ARG A 89 -45.39 12.95 -8.67
N ASP A 90 -44.94 14.17 -8.41
CA ASP A 90 -44.03 14.89 -9.31
C ASP A 90 -42.63 14.27 -9.27
N THR A 91 -42.17 13.83 -8.09
CA THR A 91 -40.90 13.09 -7.93
C THR A 91 -40.94 11.74 -8.66
N ASP A 92 -42.02 10.97 -8.50
CA ASP A 92 -42.18 9.66 -9.13
C ASP A 92 -42.20 9.79 -10.67
N ARG A 93 -42.91 10.81 -11.18
CA ARG A 93 -42.92 11.12 -12.62
C ARG A 93 -41.53 11.51 -13.14
N PHE A 94 -40.81 12.35 -12.40
CA PHE A 94 -39.46 12.74 -12.76
C PHE A 94 -38.51 11.53 -12.76
N LEU A 95 -38.56 10.68 -11.73
CA LEU A 95 -37.72 9.48 -11.65
C LEU A 95 -38.02 8.48 -12.77
N ALA A 96 -39.28 8.38 -13.22
CA ALA A 96 -39.65 7.59 -14.39
C ALA A 96 -39.07 8.17 -15.68
N ALA A 97 -39.12 9.50 -15.87
CA ALA A 97 -38.50 10.16 -17.02
C ALA A 97 -36.96 10.04 -17.00
N LEU A 98 -36.36 10.18 -15.83
CA LEU A 98 -34.92 10.00 -15.62
C LEU A 98 -34.47 8.59 -15.98
N ALA A 99 -35.29 7.57 -15.71
CA ALA A 99 -34.97 6.19 -16.04
C ALA A 99 -34.77 5.95 -17.55
N GLU A 100 -35.37 6.80 -18.38
CA GLU A 100 -35.29 6.72 -19.84
C GLU A 100 -34.11 7.49 -20.44
N THR A 101 -33.36 8.28 -19.65
CA THR A 101 -32.26 9.07 -20.20
C THR A 101 -31.02 8.20 -20.47
N PRO A 102 -30.22 8.52 -21.51
CA PRO A 102 -28.99 7.79 -21.80
C PRO A 102 -28.02 7.75 -20.62
N GLU A 103 -27.88 8.87 -19.89
CA GLU A 103 -26.97 9.01 -18.75
C GLU A 103 -27.37 8.07 -17.61
N PHE A 104 -28.67 7.92 -17.34
CA PHE A 104 -29.14 6.99 -16.32
C PHE A 104 -28.94 5.53 -16.76
N ARG A 105 -29.16 5.20 -18.03
CA ARG A 105 -28.93 3.84 -18.55
C ARG A 105 -27.45 3.45 -18.45
N GLU A 106 -26.55 4.39 -18.73
CA GLU A 106 -25.11 4.21 -18.56
C GLU A 106 -24.73 3.99 -17.09
N LEU A 107 -25.26 4.83 -16.19
CA LEU A 107 -25.09 4.67 -14.74
C LEU A 107 -25.63 3.32 -14.23
N LEU A 108 -26.78 2.89 -14.73
CA LEU A 108 -27.41 1.61 -14.38
C LEU A 108 -26.55 0.42 -14.82
N SER A 109 -26.00 0.50 -16.03
CA SER A 109 -25.06 -0.49 -16.56
C SER A 109 -23.80 -0.56 -15.69
N ALA A 110 -23.18 0.59 -15.42
CA ALA A 110 -21.94 0.69 -14.65
C ALA A 110 -22.09 0.19 -13.20
N THR A 111 -23.25 0.45 -12.57
CA THR A 111 -23.53 0.04 -11.19
C THR A 111 -23.96 -1.44 -11.06
N ARG A 112 -24.32 -2.10 -12.17
CA ARG A 112 -24.91 -3.46 -12.19
C ARG A 112 -26.14 -3.61 -11.27
N LEU A 113 -26.99 -2.57 -11.22
CA LEU A 113 -28.18 -2.51 -10.36
C LEU A 113 -29.49 -2.70 -11.15
N GLN A 114 -29.47 -3.54 -12.18
CA GLN A 114 -30.66 -3.81 -13.00
C GLN A 114 -31.86 -4.27 -12.15
N GLY A 115 -33.05 -3.78 -12.49
CA GLY A 115 -34.30 -4.10 -11.76
C GLY A 115 -34.48 -3.35 -10.43
N ARG A 116 -33.54 -2.50 -10.00
CA ARG A 116 -33.69 -1.66 -8.81
C ARG A 116 -34.42 -0.35 -9.16
N PRO A 117 -35.21 0.23 -8.24
CA PRO A 117 -35.86 1.52 -8.49
C PRO A 117 -34.84 2.64 -8.77
N THR A 118 -35.17 3.59 -9.66
CA THR A 118 -34.30 4.70 -10.08
C THR A 118 -33.64 5.42 -8.89
N TYR A 119 -34.43 5.71 -7.84
CA TYR A 119 -33.91 6.41 -6.66
C TYR A 119 -32.86 5.60 -5.89
N GLU A 120 -32.94 4.26 -5.90
CA GLU A 120 -31.97 3.40 -5.24
C GLU A 120 -30.66 3.36 -5.99
N VAL A 121 -30.73 3.32 -7.32
CA VAL A 121 -29.56 3.35 -8.21
C VAL A 121 -28.78 4.65 -8.00
N VAL A 122 -29.45 5.80 -8.07
CA VAL A 122 -28.80 7.10 -7.86
C VAL A 122 -28.24 7.23 -6.44
N ARG A 123 -28.98 6.77 -5.42
CA ARG A 123 -28.52 6.79 -4.02
C ARG A 123 -27.26 5.93 -3.83
N GLU A 124 -27.25 4.74 -4.40
CA GLU A 124 -26.12 3.82 -4.26
C GLU A 124 -24.90 4.32 -5.04
N ALA A 125 -25.10 4.83 -6.26
CA ALA A 125 -24.04 5.46 -7.03
C ALA A 125 -23.42 6.66 -6.31
N LEU A 126 -24.22 7.51 -5.64
CA LEU A 126 -23.69 8.59 -4.80
C LEU A 126 -22.84 8.05 -3.65
N ARG A 127 -23.30 6.99 -2.96
CA ARG A 127 -22.52 6.36 -1.87
C ARG A 127 -21.21 5.78 -2.36
N LEU A 128 -21.21 5.10 -3.51
CA LEU A 128 -20.01 4.53 -4.11
C LEU A 128 -19.04 5.62 -4.56
N THR A 129 -19.55 6.72 -5.12
CA THR A 129 -18.71 7.86 -5.53
C THR A 129 -18.05 8.54 -4.34
N LEU A 130 -18.79 8.77 -3.25
CA LEU A 130 -18.19 9.30 -2.02
C LEU A 130 -17.21 8.29 -1.39
N GLY A 131 -17.52 6.99 -1.47
CA GLY A 131 -16.64 5.92 -1.01
C GLY A 131 -15.34 5.82 -1.79
N SER A 132 -15.37 5.98 -3.12
CA SER A 132 -14.16 5.96 -3.96
C SER A 132 -13.24 7.13 -3.64
N ILE A 133 -13.79 8.32 -3.40
CA ILE A 133 -13.05 9.50 -2.97
C ILE A 133 -12.39 9.25 -1.61
N VAL A 134 -13.13 8.66 -0.65
CA VAL A 134 -12.59 8.27 0.66
C VAL A 134 -11.43 7.28 0.50
N VAL A 135 -11.58 6.25 -0.33
CA VAL A 135 -10.51 5.27 -0.60
C VAL A 135 -9.27 5.98 -1.15
N GLN A 136 -9.40 6.78 -2.21
CA GLN A 136 -8.26 7.42 -2.83
C GLN A 136 -7.51 8.33 -1.85
N VAL A 137 -8.21 9.17 -1.08
CA VAL A 137 -7.54 10.07 -0.13
C VAL A 137 -6.84 9.29 1.00
N LEU A 138 -7.46 8.23 1.53
CA LEU A 138 -6.87 7.45 2.62
C LEU A 138 -5.69 6.58 2.14
N PHE A 139 -5.76 6.00 0.94
CA PHE A 139 -4.78 5.02 0.46
C PHE A 139 -3.69 5.61 -0.44
N LEU A 140 -3.94 6.75 -1.12
CA LEU A 140 -2.97 7.41 -2.00
C LEU A 140 -2.33 8.67 -1.39
N CYS A 141 -2.93 9.23 -0.34
CA CYS A 141 -2.34 10.36 0.39
C CYS A 141 -2.13 10.06 1.89
N GLY A 142 -2.66 8.96 2.42
CA GLY A 142 -2.43 8.57 3.81
C GLY A 142 -3.02 9.52 4.86
N LEU A 143 -4.03 10.34 4.50
CA LEU A 143 -4.73 11.20 5.47
C LEU A 143 -5.44 10.34 6.52
N ARG A 144 -5.59 10.87 7.73
CA ARG A 144 -6.52 10.30 8.72
C ARG A 144 -7.95 10.58 8.28
N VAL A 145 -8.89 9.73 8.68
CA VAL A 145 -10.32 9.95 8.39
C VAL A 145 -10.83 11.27 8.99
N SER A 146 -10.31 11.67 10.15
CA SER A 146 -10.59 12.95 10.80
C SER A 146 -10.07 14.15 10.00
N GLU A 147 -8.90 14.01 9.34
CA GLU A 147 -8.32 15.03 8.45
C GLU A 147 -9.10 15.13 7.13
N LEU A 148 -9.55 13.98 6.59
CA LEU A 148 -10.37 13.93 5.38
C LEU A 148 -11.71 14.65 5.57
N VAL A 149 -12.44 14.36 6.66
CA VAL A 149 -13.77 14.95 6.86
C VAL A 149 -13.73 16.44 7.19
N THR A 150 -12.58 16.98 7.60
CA THR A 150 -12.39 18.43 7.88
C THR A 150 -12.03 19.25 6.65
N LEU A 151 -11.67 18.60 5.53
CA LEU A 151 -11.34 19.29 4.28
C LEU A 151 -12.45 20.26 3.85
N ARG A 152 -12.01 21.35 3.22
CA ARG A 152 -12.86 22.43 2.74
C ARG A 152 -12.87 22.48 1.22
N ARG A 153 -13.86 23.16 0.64
CA ARG A 153 -13.82 23.50 -0.78
C ARG A 153 -12.58 24.36 -1.07
N GLY A 154 -12.00 24.18 -2.25
CA GLY A 154 -10.75 24.85 -2.64
C GLY A 154 -9.53 24.36 -1.85
N CYS A 155 -9.53 23.13 -1.34
CA CYS A 155 -8.40 22.60 -0.57
C CYS A 155 -7.17 22.25 -1.43
N LEU A 156 -7.25 22.33 -2.75
CA LEU A 156 -6.13 22.05 -3.64
C LEU A 156 -5.34 23.33 -3.95
N THR A 157 -4.03 23.31 -3.70
CA THR A 157 -3.12 24.42 -4.04
C THR A 157 -1.95 23.94 -4.87
N GLU A 158 -1.58 24.70 -5.91
CA GLU A 158 -0.38 24.44 -6.71
C GLU A 158 0.80 25.21 -6.12
N HIS A 159 1.93 24.51 -5.93
CA HIS A 159 3.18 25.11 -5.49
C HIS A 159 4.31 24.79 -6.46
N THR A 160 5.05 25.82 -6.86
CA THR A 160 6.28 25.69 -7.66
C THR A 160 7.48 25.64 -6.72
N HIS A 161 8.28 24.59 -6.80
CA HIS A 161 9.47 24.41 -5.98
C HIS A 161 10.71 24.97 -6.66
N SER A 162 11.80 25.12 -5.90
CA SER A 162 13.08 25.69 -6.36
C SER A 162 13.67 25.01 -7.60
N GLY A 163 13.35 23.73 -7.84
CA GLY A 163 13.73 22.99 -9.04
C GLY A 163 12.83 23.22 -10.26
N GLY A 164 11.88 24.16 -10.23
CA GLY A 164 10.93 24.43 -11.31
C GLY A 164 9.74 23.46 -11.42
N TYR A 165 9.77 22.37 -10.64
CA TYR A 165 8.67 21.40 -10.60
C TYR A 165 7.46 21.94 -9.84
N LYS A 166 6.28 21.65 -10.40
CA LYS A 166 4.99 21.99 -9.82
C LYS A 166 4.36 20.78 -9.16
N TYR A 167 3.94 20.94 -7.92
CA TYR A 167 3.21 19.92 -7.17
C TYR A 167 1.89 20.48 -6.67
N ILE A 168 0.87 19.63 -6.66
CA ILE A 168 -0.44 19.95 -6.09
C ILE A 168 -0.49 19.42 -4.66
N TYR A 169 -0.95 20.26 -3.74
CA TYR A 169 -1.10 19.96 -2.34
C TYR A 169 -2.57 19.99 -1.91
N ILE A 170 -2.95 19.11 -1.00
CA ILE A 170 -4.17 19.21 -0.21
C ILE A 170 -3.83 20.04 1.03
N GLU A 171 -4.50 21.17 1.22
CA GLU A 171 -4.42 21.98 2.42
C GLU A 171 -5.57 21.63 3.37
N GLY A 172 -5.22 21.37 4.62
CA GLY A 172 -6.18 21.05 5.67
C GLY A 172 -5.58 21.22 7.06
N THR A 173 -6.21 20.61 8.06
CA THR A 173 -5.78 20.70 9.46
C THR A 173 -5.49 19.31 10.02
N VAL A 174 -4.40 19.18 10.77
CA VAL A 174 -4.02 17.90 11.40
C VAL A 174 -4.79 17.71 12.69
N ALA A 175 -5.36 16.50 12.87
CA ALA A 175 -6.29 16.22 13.96
C ALA A 175 -5.65 16.21 15.36
N LYS A 176 -4.35 15.92 15.48
CA LYS A 176 -3.64 15.77 16.76
C LYS A 176 -2.84 17.01 17.20
N SER A 177 -2.82 18.10 16.43
CA SER A 177 -1.95 19.26 16.67
C SER A 177 -2.71 20.59 16.79
N ASN A 178 -3.81 20.60 17.57
CA ASN A 178 -4.66 21.79 17.81
C ASN A 178 -5.13 22.49 16.52
N GLY A 179 -5.32 21.75 15.43
CA GLY A 179 -5.80 22.30 14.17
C GLY A 179 -4.75 23.08 13.36
N ARG A 180 -3.45 22.85 13.59
CA ARG A 180 -2.39 23.41 12.75
C ARG A 180 -2.63 23.07 11.27
N GLY A 181 -2.49 24.08 10.42
CA GLY A 181 -2.54 23.92 8.97
C GLY A 181 -1.42 22.99 8.48
N HIS A 182 -1.75 22.09 7.58
CA HIS A 182 -0.81 21.13 7.00
C HIS A 182 -1.11 20.89 5.53
N LYS A 183 -0.07 20.46 4.80
CA LYS A 183 -0.13 20.21 3.36
C LYS A 183 0.27 18.77 3.06
N TRP A 184 -0.56 18.06 2.32
CA TRP A 184 -0.25 16.71 1.80
C TRP A 184 -0.06 16.79 0.30
N ILE A 185 0.95 16.12 -0.26
CA ILE A 185 1.07 16.02 -1.73
C ILE A 185 -0.11 15.20 -2.26
N ALA A 186 -0.79 15.71 -3.29
CA ALA A 186 -1.87 15.03 -3.98
C ALA A 186 -1.43 14.52 -5.37
N PRO A 187 -1.49 13.20 -5.61
CA PRO A 187 -1.33 12.67 -6.95
C PRO A 187 -2.56 13.00 -7.81
N SER A 188 -2.40 13.03 -9.14
CA SER A 188 -3.44 13.46 -10.08
C SER A 188 -4.80 12.77 -9.90
N PRO A 189 -4.90 11.44 -9.63
CA PRO A 189 -6.19 10.80 -9.37
C PRO A 189 -6.93 11.39 -8.15
N VAL A 190 -6.19 11.70 -7.08
CA VAL A 190 -6.77 12.31 -5.87
C VAL A 190 -7.23 13.73 -6.17
N CYS A 191 -6.48 14.50 -6.96
CA CYS A 191 -6.90 15.83 -7.40
C CYS A 191 -8.24 15.78 -8.13
N ARG A 192 -8.39 14.86 -9.11
CA ARG A 192 -9.64 14.68 -9.86
C ARG A 192 -10.80 14.28 -8.94
N SER A 193 -10.55 13.40 -7.98
CA SER A 193 -11.54 12.95 -7.00
C SER A 193 -12.02 14.05 -6.05
N LEU A 194 -11.11 14.92 -5.60
CA LEU A 194 -11.48 16.06 -4.75
C LEU A 194 -12.25 17.11 -5.56
N GLN A 195 -11.86 17.37 -6.81
CA GLN A 195 -12.62 18.23 -7.73
C GLN A 195 -14.02 17.65 -8.03
N LEU A 196 -14.14 16.33 -8.17
CA LEU A 196 -15.42 15.65 -8.31
C LEU A 196 -16.30 15.87 -7.07
N ALA A 197 -15.74 15.79 -5.86
CA ALA A 197 -16.47 16.08 -4.62
C ALA A 197 -17.04 17.51 -4.62
N GLU A 198 -16.27 18.50 -5.10
CA GLU A 198 -16.73 19.88 -5.22
C GLU A 198 -17.90 20.03 -6.19
N LYS A 199 -17.83 19.34 -7.35
CA LYS A 199 -18.87 19.37 -8.38
C LYS A 199 -20.16 18.69 -7.94
N ILE A 200 -20.06 17.53 -7.28
CA ILE A 200 -21.24 16.74 -6.83
C ILE A 200 -22.16 17.56 -5.92
N PHE A 201 -21.61 18.48 -5.13
CA PHE A 201 -22.40 19.31 -4.21
C PHE A 201 -22.53 20.77 -4.63
N ALA A 202 -22.10 21.13 -5.85
CA ALA A 202 -22.11 22.51 -6.33
C ALA A 202 -23.52 23.13 -6.32
N PHE A 203 -24.55 22.32 -6.59
CA PHE A 203 -25.96 22.76 -6.59
C PHE A 203 -26.47 23.28 -5.23
N LEU A 204 -25.75 23.02 -4.12
CA LEU A 204 -26.09 23.51 -2.79
C LEU A 204 -25.64 24.97 -2.54
N GLY A 205 -24.89 25.56 -3.47
CA GLY A 205 -24.38 26.93 -3.40
C GLY A 205 -23.07 27.09 -2.61
N GLU A 206 -22.51 28.30 -2.65
CA GLU A 206 -21.18 28.62 -2.09
C GLU A 206 -21.13 28.72 -0.55
N GLN A 207 -22.28 28.84 0.11
CA GLN A 207 -22.39 29.01 1.57
C GLN A 207 -21.95 27.77 2.39
N ARG A 208 -21.50 26.69 1.73
CA ARG A 208 -21.04 25.46 2.36
C ARG A 208 -19.53 25.31 2.21
N ASN A 209 -18.81 25.47 3.31
CA ASN A 209 -17.35 25.38 3.33
C ASN A 209 -16.80 23.95 3.36
N ALA A 210 -17.57 22.94 3.77
CA ALA A 210 -17.09 21.57 3.87
C ALA A 210 -17.08 20.88 2.50
N LEU A 211 -16.00 20.14 2.18
CA LEU A 211 -15.87 19.41 0.92
C LEU A 211 -16.81 18.20 0.85
N LEU A 212 -16.77 17.35 1.89
CA LEU A 212 -17.59 16.15 1.97
C LEU A 212 -18.82 16.39 2.83
N LEU A 213 -19.99 16.25 2.21
CA LEU A 213 -21.28 16.46 2.85
C LEU A 213 -22.05 15.15 3.00
N SER A 214 -22.95 15.14 3.97
CA SER A 214 -23.87 14.04 4.22
C SER A 214 -25.30 14.58 4.29
N PRO A 215 -26.22 14.06 3.46
CA PRO A 215 -27.62 14.43 3.54
C PRO A 215 -28.23 13.86 4.84
N GLY A 216 -28.89 14.71 5.64
CA GLY A 216 -29.47 14.30 6.93
C GLY A 216 -30.71 13.40 6.80
N GLY A 217 -30.87 12.40 7.67
CA GLY A 217 -31.94 11.39 7.57
C GLY A 217 -31.44 10.08 6.94
N ASN A 218 -32.33 9.14 6.63
CA ASN A 218 -32.01 7.76 6.19
C ASN A 218 -31.46 7.68 4.73
N GLY A 219 -30.47 8.50 4.38
CA GLY A 219 -29.75 8.43 3.12
C GLY A 219 -30.59 8.72 1.88
N SER A 220 -31.63 9.55 2.01
CA SER A 220 -32.45 9.99 0.89
C SER A 220 -31.63 10.82 -0.10
N LEU A 221 -32.02 10.79 -1.38
CA LEU A 221 -31.54 11.73 -2.40
C LEU A 221 -31.65 13.18 -1.91
N PRO A 222 -30.80 14.10 -2.41
CA PRO A 222 -30.83 15.52 -2.05
C PRO A 222 -32.25 16.12 -2.07
N ARG A 223 -32.74 16.58 -0.91
CA ARG A 223 -34.04 17.27 -0.80
C ARG A 223 -33.87 18.64 -0.14
N ARG A 224 -34.65 19.64 -0.55
CA ARG A 224 -34.58 21.01 0.01
C ARG A 224 -34.81 21.06 1.53
N ALA A 225 -35.74 20.26 2.05
CA ALA A 225 -36.01 20.16 3.49
C ALA A 225 -34.90 19.46 4.28
N GLN A 226 -33.92 18.86 3.59
CA GLN A 226 -32.87 18.08 4.20
C GLN A 226 -31.69 18.97 4.60
N SER A 227 -31.29 18.91 5.87
CA SER A 227 -30.04 19.54 6.29
C SER A 227 -28.86 18.75 5.74
N PHE A 228 -28.00 19.38 4.95
CA PHE A 228 -26.68 18.85 4.61
C PHE A 228 -25.70 19.22 5.71
N ARG A 229 -25.01 18.21 6.26
CA ARG A 229 -24.01 18.39 7.31
C ARG A 229 -22.65 17.94 6.80
N ARG A 230 -21.58 18.43 7.42
CA ARG A 230 -20.24 17.87 7.23
C ARG A 230 -20.30 16.36 7.48
N MET A 231 -19.67 15.59 6.61
CA MET A 231 -19.56 14.14 6.78
C MET A 231 -18.88 13.81 8.12
N SER A 232 -19.40 12.82 8.84
CA SER A 232 -18.74 12.33 10.06
C SER A 232 -17.71 11.25 9.74
N GLU A 233 -16.75 11.03 10.64
CA GLU A 233 -15.77 9.94 10.49
C GLU A 233 -16.44 8.57 10.41
N ALA A 234 -17.52 8.36 11.18
CA ALA A 234 -18.30 7.14 11.14
C ALA A 234 -18.96 6.93 9.77
N HIS A 235 -19.49 7.99 9.15
CA HIS A 235 -20.09 7.88 7.83
C HIS A 235 -19.03 7.65 6.75
N ALA A 236 -17.89 8.33 6.80
CA ALA A 236 -16.77 8.06 5.91
C ALA A 236 -16.29 6.61 6.02
N ALA A 237 -16.23 6.06 7.23
CA ALA A 237 -15.89 4.66 7.46
C ALA A 237 -16.94 3.68 6.89
N ILE A 238 -18.23 4.02 6.94
CA ILE A 238 -19.30 3.25 6.29
C ILE A 238 -19.12 3.28 4.77
N LEU A 239 -18.90 4.45 4.17
CA LEU A 239 -18.72 4.60 2.73
C LEU A 239 -17.49 3.84 2.21
N LEU A 240 -16.37 3.90 2.95
CA LEU A 240 -15.18 3.10 2.69
C LEU A 240 -15.52 1.60 2.60
N ARG A 241 -16.26 1.07 3.58
CA ARG A 241 -16.65 -0.34 3.61
C ARG A 241 -17.64 -0.70 2.51
N ASN A 242 -18.62 0.17 2.25
CA ASN A 242 -19.62 -0.05 1.20
C ASN A 242 -18.94 -0.13 -0.17
N PHE A 243 -18.01 0.77 -0.45
CA PHE A 243 -17.24 0.74 -1.68
C PHE A 243 -16.39 -0.54 -1.77
N ALA A 244 -15.60 -0.83 -0.72
CA ALA A 244 -14.71 -1.97 -0.70
C ALA A 244 -15.43 -3.32 -0.84
N ARG A 245 -16.69 -3.43 -0.42
CA ARG A 245 -17.50 -4.67 -0.46
C ARG A 245 -18.52 -4.69 -1.59
N SER A 246 -18.52 -3.68 -2.44
CA SER A 246 -19.57 -3.55 -3.44
C SER A 246 -19.50 -4.69 -4.46
N SER A 247 -20.67 -5.23 -4.82
CA SER A 247 -20.81 -6.36 -5.73
C SER A 247 -20.44 -6.02 -7.19
N TRP A 248 -20.27 -4.74 -7.52
CA TRP A 248 -19.81 -4.34 -8.85
C TRP A 248 -18.30 -4.58 -9.05
N ARG A 249 -17.52 -4.60 -7.96
CA ARG A 249 -16.07 -4.81 -8.00
C ARG A 249 -15.78 -6.28 -8.34
N GLU A 250 -14.71 -6.52 -9.11
CA GLU A 250 -14.27 -7.88 -9.43
C GLU A 250 -13.68 -8.60 -8.22
N HIS A 251 -12.98 -7.85 -7.36
CA HIS A 251 -12.33 -8.35 -6.15
C HIS A 251 -12.89 -7.66 -4.87
N PRO A 252 -14.15 -7.91 -4.52
CA PRO A 252 -14.76 -7.31 -3.33
C PRO A 252 -14.11 -7.87 -2.06
N LEU A 253 -13.98 -7.03 -1.02
CA LEU A 253 -13.57 -7.52 0.29
C LEU A 253 -14.64 -8.46 0.86
N PRO A 254 -14.26 -9.60 1.46
CA PRO A 254 -15.22 -10.50 2.09
C PRO A 254 -16.03 -9.78 3.19
N THR A 255 -17.32 -10.11 3.32
CA THR A 255 -18.24 -9.47 4.29
C THR A 255 -17.74 -9.56 5.74
N GLY A 256 -17.01 -10.63 6.09
CA GLY A 256 -16.39 -10.83 7.42
C GLY A 256 -15.03 -10.15 7.62
N ALA A 257 -14.38 -9.64 6.56
CA ALA A 257 -13.10 -8.97 6.67
C ALA A 257 -13.26 -7.61 7.37
N ARG A 258 -12.44 -7.35 8.39
CA ARG A 258 -12.41 -6.06 9.08
C ARG A 258 -11.68 -5.05 8.19
N LEU A 259 -12.37 -3.96 7.83
CA LEU A 259 -11.79 -2.80 7.15
C LEU A 259 -12.01 -1.54 8.00
N HIS A 260 -10.91 -0.95 8.45
CA HIS A 260 -10.89 0.29 9.23
C HIS A 260 -10.17 1.40 8.44
N PRO A 261 -10.64 2.68 8.47
CA PRO A 261 -10.00 3.77 7.73
C PRO A 261 -8.50 3.92 7.98
N HIS A 262 -8.06 3.64 9.21
CA HIS A 262 -6.67 3.69 9.59
C HIS A 262 -5.78 2.69 8.82
N GLN A 263 -6.34 1.61 8.28
CA GLN A 263 -5.59 0.71 7.40
C GLN A 263 -5.17 1.39 6.10
N GLY A 264 -5.92 2.38 5.59
CA GLY A 264 -5.53 3.15 4.39
C GLY A 264 -4.21 3.87 4.59
N ARG A 265 -4.10 4.65 5.68
CA ARG A 265 -2.85 5.31 6.07
C ARG A 265 -1.70 4.32 6.25
N LYS A 266 -1.93 3.21 6.94
CA LYS A 266 -0.90 2.17 7.14
C LYS A 266 -0.46 1.52 5.83
N THR A 267 -1.38 1.34 4.90
CA THR A 267 -1.11 0.80 3.56
C THR A 267 -0.30 1.81 2.72
N PHE A 268 -0.64 3.10 2.77
CA PHE A 268 0.15 4.16 2.12
C PHE A 268 1.59 4.20 2.64
N ALA A 269 1.78 4.17 3.96
CA ALA A 269 3.11 4.11 4.57
C ALA A 269 3.91 2.90 4.08
N ARG A 270 3.30 1.71 4.08
CA ARG A 270 3.92 0.49 3.56
C ARG A 270 4.35 0.68 2.10
N PHE A 271 3.48 1.18 1.23
CA PHE A 271 3.82 1.40 -0.19
C PHE A 271 4.98 2.38 -0.39
N ALA A 272 5.03 3.47 0.40
CA ALA A 272 6.12 4.42 0.33
C ALA A 272 7.47 3.78 0.74
N VAL A 273 7.46 3.04 1.85
CA VAL A 273 8.68 2.48 2.47
C VAL A 273 9.21 1.26 1.73
N THR A 274 8.32 0.38 1.26
CA THR A 274 8.70 -0.78 0.44
C THR A 274 9.37 -0.32 -0.87
N ARG A 275 8.97 0.85 -1.39
CA ARG A 275 9.57 1.43 -2.61
C ARG A 275 10.88 2.17 -2.34
N ASP A 276 10.94 2.97 -1.28
CA ASP A 276 12.15 3.71 -0.88
C ASP A 276 12.25 3.80 0.64
N LYS A 277 13.18 3.02 1.21
CA LYS A 277 13.43 3.01 2.66
C LYS A 277 14.05 4.30 3.19
N ARG A 278 14.58 5.18 2.34
CA ARG A 278 15.11 6.50 2.73
C ARG A 278 14.00 7.55 2.85
N ALA A 279 12.81 7.26 2.32
CA ALA A 279 11.67 8.17 2.36
C ALA A 279 11.01 8.29 3.76
N LEU A 280 11.59 7.71 4.81
CA LEU A 280 11.05 7.74 6.17
C LEU A 280 10.88 9.17 6.70
N GLU A 281 11.87 10.02 6.50
CA GLU A 281 11.79 11.41 6.94
C GLU A 281 10.75 12.18 6.13
N ALA A 282 10.74 11.99 4.80
CA ALA A 282 9.74 12.59 3.92
C ALA A 282 8.31 12.11 4.25
N LEU A 283 8.15 10.83 4.60
CA LEU A 283 6.88 10.24 5.04
C LEU A 283 6.44 10.82 6.39
N ALA A 284 7.37 10.98 7.34
CA ALA A 284 7.11 11.61 8.62
C ALA A 284 6.63 13.06 8.45
N GLN A 285 7.33 13.83 7.60
CA GLN A 285 6.95 15.20 7.23
C GLN A 285 5.57 15.23 6.54
N HIS A 286 5.33 14.36 5.55
CA HIS A 286 4.05 14.26 4.83
C HIS A 286 2.88 13.99 5.77
N TYR A 287 3.11 13.23 6.83
CA TYR A 287 2.14 12.91 7.86
C TYR A 287 1.92 13.98 8.93
N GLY A 288 2.69 15.06 8.89
CA GLY A 288 2.60 16.16 9.86
C GLY A 288 3.15 15.79 11.23
N HIS A 289 4.06 14.80 11.30
CA HIS A 289 4.80 14.52 12.52
C HIS A 289 5.77 15.69 12.77
N VAL A 290 5.72 16.26 13.97
CA VAL A 290 6.54 17.42 14.33
C VAL A 290 7.99 16.96 14.41
N HIS A 291 8.85 17.54 13.58
CA HIS A 291 10.29 17.56 13.82
C HIS A 291 10.56 18.30 15.13
N SER A 292 10.61 17.60 16.26
CA SER A 292 11.48 18.04 17.37
C SER A 292 12.90 17.72 16.90
N GLY A 293 13.55 18.71 16.31
CA GLY A 293 14.76 18.51 15.51
C GLY A 293 15.88 17.79 16.26
N ILE A 294 16.65 17.00 15.50
CA ILE A 294 18.13 16.86 15.44
C ILE A 294 18.94 16.67 16.75
N THR A 295 18.40 16.85 17.95
CA THR A 295 19.13 16.71 19.22
C THR A 295 18.17 16.29 20.32
N ASP A 296 17.82 15.00 20.37
CA ASP A 296 17.86 14.19 21.59
C ASP A 296 17.32 12.80 21.25
N LYS A 297 18.22 11.82 21.13
CA LYS A 297 17.85 10.40 20.96
C LYS A 297 17.16 9.82 22.21
N PHE A 298 16.80 10.64 23.21
CA PHE A 298 16.39 10.12 24.51
C PHE A 298 15.07 10.62 25.10
N TYR A 299 14.54 11.80 24.83
CA TYR A 299 13.28 12.18 25.48
C TYR A 299 12.41 13.09 24.61
N VAL A 300 11.10 12.80 24.66
CA VAL A 300 9.96 13.43 23.96
C VAL A 300 9.58 12.76 22.63
N GLY A 301 8.74 11.73 22.76
CA GLY A 301 7.76 11.36 21.73
C GLY A 301 8.32 10.68 20.48
N VAL A 302 9.12 9.64 20.63
CA VAL A 302 9.32 8.64 19.57
C VAL A 302 7.92 8.22 19.09
N ASP A 303 7.63 8.41 17.80
CA ASP A 303 6.34 8.07 17.23
C ASP A 303 6.20 6.55 17.15
N ILE A 304 5.82 5.95 18.29
CA ILE A 304 5.61 4.52 18.47
C ILE A 304 4.68 3.96 17.38
N GLU A 305 3.73 4.74 16.88
CA GLU A 305 2.77 4.28 15.86
C GLU A 305 3.44 4.11 14.48
N LEU A 306 4.27 5.07 14.06
CA LEU A 306 5.04 4.97 12.81
C LEU A 306 6.16 3.93 12.93
N ASP A 307 6.91 3.93 14.03
CA ASP A 307 8.02 2.98 14.26
C ASP A 307 7.51 1.54 14.31
N GLU A 308 6.45 1.25 15.08
CA GLU A 308 5.79 -0.06 15.09
C GLU A 308 5.18 -0.45 13.73
N LEU A 309 4.79 0.54 12.92
CA LEU A 309 4.25 0.29 11.59
C LEU A 309 5.32 -0.11 10.59
N LEU A 310 6.44 0.58 10.63
CA LEU A 310 7.59 0.34 9.80
C LEU A 310 8.25 -0.98 10.20
N ASP A 311 8.46 -1.21 11.49
CA ASP A 311 9.03 -2.45 12.00
C ASP A 311 8.16 -3.65 11.67
N ARG A 312 6.83 -3.58 11.87
CA ARG A 312 5.94 -4.69 11.49
C ARG A 312 5.83 -4.88 9.99
N ALA A 313 5.74 -3.82 9.20
CA ALA A 313 5.71 -3.93 7.74
C ALA A 313 7.03 -4.53 7.23
N ASN A 314 8.17 -4.11 7.77
CA ASN A 314 9.48 -4.67 7.49
C ASN A 314 9.55 -6.15 7.92
N GLN A 315 9.02 -6.52 9.09
CA GLN A 315 9.01 -7.91 9.56
C GLN A 315 8.08 -8.81 8.73
N GLU A 316 6.88 -8.36 8.36
CA GLU A 316 5.96 -9.11 7.50
C GLU A 316 6.52 -9.26 6.08
N ASP A 317 7.08 -8.20 5.50
CA ASP A 317 7.73 -8.20 4.20
C ASP A 317 8.99 -9.09 4.20
N LEU A 318 9.80 -9.01 5.26
CA LEU A 318 10.93 -9.90 5.50
C LEU A 318 10.49 -11.35 5.61
N ALA A 319 9.43 -11.64 6.37
CA ALA A 319 8.93 -13.00 6.54
C ALA A 319 8.38 -13.58 5.23
N LEU A 320 7.65 -12.80 4.43
CA LEU A 320 7.17 -13.21 3.12
C LEU A 320 8.33 -13.49 2.16
N HIS A 321 9.27 -12.57 2.02
CA HIS A 321 10.40 -12.73 1.12
C HIS A 321 11.37 -13.82 1.56
N LEU A 322 11.58 -14.03 2.87
CA LEU A 322 12.32 -15.19 3.38
C LEU A 322 11.56 -16.49 3.12
N MET A 323 10.23 -16.50 3.28
CA MET A 323 9.41 -17.67 2.98
C MET A 323 9.51 -18.03 1.51
N ASP A 324 9.41 -17.06 0.60
CA ASP A 324 9.58 -17.28 -0.85
C ASP A 324 10.99 -17.80 -1.18
N LEU A 325 12.02 -17.17 -0.60
CA LEU A 325 13.41 -17.55 -0.82
C LEU A 325 13.73 -18.97 -0.31
N ILE A 326 13.23 -19.35 0.86
CA ILE A 326 13.50 -20.67 1.44
C ILE A 326 12.55 -21.73 0.84
N ALA A 327 11.34 -21.35 0.44
CA ALA A 327 10.41 -22.25 -0.27
C ALA A 327 10.94 -22.64 -1.65
N ALA A 328 11.70 -21.77 -2.31
CA ALA A 328 12.27 -22.05 -3.62
C ALA A 328 13.07 -23.38 -3.62
N ASP A 329 12.83 -24.17 -4.66
CA ASP A 329 13.55 -25.43 -4.87
C ASP A 329 15.01 -25.19 -5.26
N ILE A 330 15.24 -24.12 -6.02
CA ILE A 330 16.55 -23.73 -6.54
C ILE A 330 16.83 -22.29 -6.16
N VAL A 331 17.97 -22.09 -5.48
CA VAL A 331 18.48 -20.78 -5.11
C VAL A 331 19.90 -20.64 -5.64
N GLY A 332 20.09 -19.78 -6.64
CA GLY A 332 21.39 -19.37 -7.14
C GLY A 332 22.00 -18.23 -6.33
N GLY A 333 23.21 -17.82 -6.71
CA GLY A 333 24.00 -16.80 -6.00
C GLY A 333 24.78 -17.36 -4.82
N LYS A 334 25.77 -16.58 -4.34
CA LYS A 334 26.68 -17.01 -3.28
C LYS A 334 25.97 -17.23 -1.94
N ALA A 335 24.98 -16.40 -1.61
CA ALA A 335 24.17 -16.59 -0.40
C ALA A 335 23.20 -17.78 -0.54
N GLY A 336 22.82 -18.15 -1.77
CA GLY A 336 21.93 -19.27 -2.04
C GLY A 336 22.48 -20.61 -1.54
N ALA A 337 23.76 -20.87 -1.78
CA ALA A 337 24.41 -22.09 -1.28
C ALA A 337 24.38 -22.20 0.25
N SER A 338 24.70 -21.11 0.95
CA SER A 338 24.66 -21.04 2.42
C SER A 338 23.23 -21.24 2.95
N LEU A 339 22.23 -20.64 2.30
CA LEU A 339 20.82 -20.79 2.65
C LEU A 339 20.32 -22.24 2.45
N MET A 340 20.69 -22.87 1.33
CA MET A 340 20.30 -24.26 1.06
C MET A 340 20.97 -25.24 2.04
N SER A 341 22.22 -24.97 2.45
CA SER A 341 22.87 -25.71 3.53
C SER A 341 22.14 -25.54 4.86
N LEU A 342 21.70 -24.32 5.19
CA LEU A 342 20.97 -24.04 6.43
C LEU A 342 19.61 -24.77 6.43
N LYS A 343 18.88 -24.68 5.32
CA LYS A 343 17.60 -25.37 5.08
C LYS A 343 17.74 -26.89 5.26
N SER A 344 18.77 -27.49 4.65
CA SER A 344 19.02 -28.94 4.73
C SER A 344 19.30 -29.39 6.17
N LYS A 345 20.23 -28.72 6.87
CA LYS A 345 20.54 -29.00 8.28
C LYS A 345 19.34 -28.83 9.21
N TYR A 346 18.48 -27.86 8.92
CA TYR A 346 17.26 -27.66 9.68
C TYR A 346 16.31 -28.86 9.51
N TYR A 347 16.09 -29.33 8.27
CA TYR A 347 15.20 -30.47 8.01
C TYR A 347 15.77 -31.84 8.38
N GLU A 348 17.08 -32.00 8.50
CA GLU A 348 17.70 -33.23 9.04
C GLU A 348 17.30 -33.44 10.51
N ASN A 349 17.15 -32.36 11.27
CA ASN A 349 16.86 -32.39 12.70
C ASN A 349 15.36 -32.29 13.04
N HIS A 350 14.47 -32.27 12.04
CA HIS A 350 13.03 -32.12 12.24
C HIS A 350 12.25 -33.22 11.52
N SER A 351 11.37 -33.89 12.25
CA SER A 351 10.55 -35.01 11.75
C SER A 351 9.45 -34.58 10.77
N PHE A 352 9.06 -33.29 10.77
CA PHE A 352 7.99 -32.77 9.93
C PHE A 352 8.53 -31.82 8.86
N ARG A 353 8.25 -32.15 7.59
CA ARG A 353 8.56 -31.32 6.42
C ARG A 353 7.26 -30.77 5.85
N GLY A 354 6.96 -29.51 6.14
CA GLY A 354 5.77 -28.83 5.64
C GLY A 354 5.74 -27.32 5.91
N LYS A 355 4.64 -26.65 5.53
CA LYS A 355 4.50 -25.18 5.67
C LYS A 355 4.76 -24.68 7.10
N ARG A 356 4.39 -25.45 8.12
CA ARG A 356 4.59 -25.10 9.53
C ARG A 356 6.07 -25.14 9.95
N SER A 357 6.84 -26.14 9.51
CA SER A 357 8.29 -26.18 9.75
C SER A 357 9.04 -25.09 8.99
N LEU A 358 8.56 -24.73 7.79
CA LEU A 358 9.13 -23.64 7.01
C LEU A 358 8.91 -22.28 7.70
N ALA A 359 7.68 -22.04 8.18
CA ALA A 359 7.37 -20.83 8.96
C ALA A 359 8.24 -20.74 10.23
N SER A 360 8.45 -21.85 10.93
CA SER A 360 9.32 -21.87 12.12
C SER A 360 10.79 -21.57 11.79
N LEU A 361 11.31 -22.04 10.65
CA LEU A 361 12.64 -21.68 10.18
C LEU A 361 12.75 -20.18 9.86
N VAL A 362 11.74 -19.61 9.18
CA VAL A 362 11.68 -18.17 8.88
C VAL A 362 11.64 -17.35 10.18
N GLU A 363 10.79 -17.72 11.14
CA GLU A 363 10.71 -17.06 12.45
C GLU A 363 12.06 -17.11 13.20
N LYS A 364 12.75 -18.26 13.15
CA LYS A 364 14.09 -18.41 13.73
C LYS A 364 15.09 -17.48 13.06
N MET A 365 15.10 -17.42 11.73
CA MET A 365 15.99 -16.55 10.95
C MET A 365 15.76 -15.06 11.25
N ILE A 366 14.51 -14.65 11.41
CA ILE A 366 14.17 -13.29 11.84
C ILE A 366 14.65 -13.03 13.27
N GLY A 367 14.45 -13.99 14.19
CA GLY A 367 14.92 -13.90 15.58
C GLY A 367 16.43 -13.83 15.72
N GLU A 368 17.18 -14.42 14.78
CA GLU A 368 18.65 -14.33 14.68
C GLU A 368 19.12 -13.00 14.05
N GLY A 369 18.20 -12.11 13.67
CA GLY A 369 18.52 -10.77 13.17
C GLY A 369 18.89 -10.72 11.70
N ILE A 370 18.50 -11.71 10.90
CA ILE A 370 18.75 -11.70 9.46
C ILE A 370 18.05 -10.49 8.81
N LYS A 371 18.82 -9.71 8.05
CA LYS A 371 18.32 -8.61 7.24
C LYS A 371 18.17 -9.08 5.79
N LEU A 372 17.04 -8.78 5.17
CA LEU A 372 16.81 -9.05 3.75
C LEU A 372 16.45 -7.75 3.02
N ALA A 373 17.06 -7.54 1.86
CA ALA A 373 16.69 -6.48 0.95
C ALA A 373 16.34 -7.07 -0.43
N PRO A 374 15.04 -7.22 -0.76
CA PRO A 374 14.61 -7.67 -2.08
C PRO A 374 14.97 -6.61 -3.16
N CYS A 375 15.11 -7.04 -4.41
CA CYS A 375 15.16 -6.16 -5.58
C CYS A 375 14.68 -6.91 -6.83
N HIS A 376 14.51 -6.19 -7.94
CA HIS A 376 14.00 -6.78 -9.20
C HIS A 376 14.87 -7.91 -9.78
N TRP A 377 16.15 -7.99 -9.40
CA TRP A 377 17.08 -9.00 -9.92
C TRP A 377 17.46 -10.08 -8.88
N GLY A 378 16.97 -10.01 -7.65
CA GLY A 378 17.21 -11.04 -6.62
C GLY A 378 17.01 -10.56 -5.18
N TYR A 379 17.55 -11.33 -4.24
CA TYR A 379 17.52 -11.01 -2.82
C TYR A 379 18.92 -10.72 -2.29
N CYS A 380 19.02 -9.77 -1.35
CA CYS A 380 20.23 -9.52 -0.59
C CYS A 380 20.03 -9.99 0.86
N VAL A 381 20.60 -11.14 1.22
CA VAL A 381 20.70 -11.67 2.58
C VAL A 381 21.84 -10.92 3.27
N TYR A 382 21.51 -9.76 3.83
CA TYR A 382 22.47 -8.73 4.11
C TYR A 382 23.30 -9.01 5.37
N VAL A 383 24.62 -9.05 5.16
CA VAL A 383 25.65 -9.01 6.19
C VAL A 383 26.61 -7.88 5.81
N GLU A 384 26.78 -6.91 6.70
CA GLU A 384 27.55 -5.68 6.43
C GLU A 384 28.99 -5.99 5.97
N GLN A 385 29.67 -6.88 6.68
CA GLN A 385 31.06 -7.26 6.41
C GLN A 385 31.25 -7.97 5.06
N LEU A 386 30.17 -8.48 4.47
CA LEU A 386 30.17 -9.20 3.20
C LEU A 386 29.62 -8.36 2.05
N SER A 387 29.24 -7.11 2.31
CA SER A 387 28.60 -6.25 1.33
C SER A 387 29.62 -5.72 0.30
N ALA A 388 29.37 -6.00 -0.98
CA ALA A 388 30.18 -5.47 -2.08
C ALA A 388 29.75 -4.06 -2.52
N CYS A 389 28.64 -3.55 -1.99
CA CYS A 389 28.10 -2.23 -2.31
C CYS A 389 28.41 -1.20 -1.20
N HIS A 390 29.28 -1.51 -0.24
CA HIS A 390 29.60 -0.59 0.87
C HIS A 390 28.35 -0.17 1.67
N GLY A 391 27.47 -1.14 1.97
CA GLY A 391 26.37 -0.95 2.92
C GLY A 391 26.87 -0.75 4.35
N ASP A 392 25.98 -0.27 5.21
CA ASP A 392 26.23 0.06 6.62
C ASP A 392 25.28 -0.71 7.56
N GLU A 393 25.22 -0.28 8.83
CA GLU A 393 24.33 -0.84 9.84
C GLU A 393 22.84 -0.77 9.45
N SER A 394 22.46 0.14 8.56
CA SER A 394 21.08 0.32 8.09
C SER A 394 20.70 -0.62 6.95
N GLY A 395 21.68 -1.15 6.22
CA GLY A 395 21.45 -2.10 5.13
C GLY A 395 22.36 -1.88 3.91
N PRO A 396 22.05 -2.51 2.76
CA PRO A 396 22.82 -2.29 1.55
C PRO A 396 22.72 -0.84 1.06
N ASN A 397 23.80 -0.30 0.51
CA ASN A 397 23.81 1.02 -0.09
C ASN A 397 23.10 1.01 -1.46
N GLU A 398 21.89 1.55 -1.52
CA GLU A 398 21.07 1.57 -2.74
C GLU A 398 21.66 2.41 -3.90
N ILE A 399 22.65 3.28 -3.65
CA ILE A 399 23.29 4.08 -4.73
C ILE A 399 24.30 3.22 -5.50
N GLU A 400 25.09 2.42 -4.78
CA GLU A 400 26.16 1.61 -5.35
C GLU A 400 25.69 0.18 -5.68
N ARG A 401 24.53 -0.21 -5.15
CA ARG A 401 23.87 -1.47 -5.46
C ARG A 401 23.45 -1.47 -6.93
N SER A 402 24.06 -2.37 -7.69
CA SER A 402 23.70 -2.62 -9.08
C SER A 402 23.67 -4.12 -9.37
N PRO A 403 23.01 -4.57 -10.44
CA PRO A 403 23.01 -5.98 -10.82
C PRO A 403 24.42 -6.56 -11.00
N ASP A 404 25.39 -5.75 -11.46
CA ASP A 404 26.79 -6.15 -11.63
C ASP A 404 27.56 -6.28 -10.31
N VAL A 405 27.25 -5.42 -9.33
CA VAL A 405 27.80 -5.51 -7.98
C VAL A 405 27.18 -6.69 -7.24
N CYS A 406 25.85 -6.81 -7.27
CA CYS A 406 25.10 -7.88 -6.61
C CYS A 406 25.50 -9.26 -7.13
N ALA A 407 25.63 -9.47 -8.44
CA ALA A 407 26.01 -10.77 -9.01
C ALA A 407 27.36 -11.33 -8.48
N ARG A 408 28.24 -10.46 -7.97
CA ARG A 408 29.54 -10.82 -7.38
C ARG A 408 29.52 -10.86 -5.85
N CYS A 409 28.50 -10.29 -5.24
CA CYS A 409 28.38 -10.09 -3.79
C CYS A 409 28.09 -11.41 -3.07
N SER A 410 28.70 -11.59 -1.89
CA SER A 410 28.46 -12.78 -1.05
C SER A 410 27.05 -12.81 -0.46
N ASN A 411 26.41 -11.65 -0.30
CA ASN A 411 25.04 -11.53 0.22
C ASN A 411 23.95 -11.85 -0.81
N PHE A 412 24.31 -12.11 -2.08
CA PHE A 412 23.33 -12.20 -3.15
C PHE A 412 22.77 -13.61 -3.33
N ALA A 413 21.45 -13.71 -3.39
CA ALA A 413 20.69 -14.89 -3.71
C ALA A 413 19.69 -14.60 -4.85
N VAL A 414 19.41 -15.59 -5.69
CA VAL A 414 18.46 -15.47 -6.80
C VAL A 414 17.64 -16.74 -6.92
N THR A 415 16.36 -16.60 -7.24
CA THR A 415 15.42 -17.72 -7.42
C THR A 415 14.83 -17.69 -8.82
N GLU A 416 14.06 -18.72 -9.18
CA GLU A 416 13.32 -18.78 -10.44
C GLU A 416 12.41 -17.56 -10.68
N ALA A 417 11.85 -16.95 -9.63
CA ALA A 417 11.00 -15.75 -9.76
C ALA A 417 11.70 -14.58 -10.48
N HIS A 418 13.04 -14.55 -10.47
CA HIS A 418 13.85 -13.50 -11.09
C HIS A 418 14.32 -13.85 -12.50
N ARG A 419 14.01 -15.06 -13.00
CA ARG A 419 14.40 -15.56 -14.33
C ARG A 419 14.04 -14.57 -15.45
N PRO A 420 12.81 -14.02 -15.55
CA PRO A 420 12.46 -13.14 -16.65
C PRO A 420 13.37 -11.90 -16.74
N TRP A 421 13.80 -11.37 -15.59
CA TRP A 421 14.69 -10.22 -15.53
C TRP A 421 16.09 -10.53 -16.07
N TRP A 422 16.65 -11.68 -15.66
CA TRP A 422 17.99 -12.13 -16.10
C TRP A 422 18.01 -12.52 -17.58
N GLU A 423 16.94 -13.13 -18.09
CA GLU A 423 16.78 -13.43 -19.52
C GLU A 423 16.67 -12.15 -20.37
N ALA A 424 15.91 -11.16 -19.89
CA ALA A 424 15.80 -9.87 -20.58
C ALA A 424 17.16 -9.16 -20.65
N ARG A 425 17.93 -9.17 -19.56
CA ARG A 425 19.29 -8.62 -19.54
C ARG A 425 20.24 -9.39 -20.47
N PHE A 426 20.19 -10.72 -20.45
CA PHE A 426 20.99 -11.56 -21.34
C PHE A 426 20.74 -11.22 -22.81
N ARG A 427 19.47 -11.17 -23.23
CA ARG A 427 19.10 -10.83 -24.61
C ARG A 427 19.54 -9.41 -25.00
N ALA A 428 19.38 -8.45 -24.09
CA ALA A 428 19.82 -7.08 -24.32
C ALA A 428 21.35 -6.98 -24.52
N ASP A 429 22.12 -7.73 -23.74
CA ASP A 429 23.59 -7.77 -23.83
C ASP A 429 24.05 -8.47 -25.12
N GLU A 430 23.41 -9.57 -25.50
CA GLU A 430 23.68 -10.29 -26.75
C GLU A 430 23.43 -9.41 -27.98
N VAL A 431 22.27 -8.75 -28.03
CA VAL A 431 21.94 -7.80 -29.10
C VAL A 431 22.91 -6.61 -29.12
N PHE A 432 23.32 -6.12 -27.94
CA PHE A 432 24.27 -5.02 -27.87
C PHE A 432 25.62 -5.39 -28.47
N LEU A 433 26.13 -6.59 -28.20
CA LEU A 433 27.41 -7.09 -28.71
C LEU A 433 27.43 -7.31 -30.24
N GLN A 434 26.26 -7.42 -30.89
CA GLN A 434 26.15 -7.54 -32.35
C GLN A 434 26.35 -6.21 -33.10
N LYS A 435 26.36 -5.06 -32.40
CA LYS A 435 26.55 -3.75 -33.04
C LYS A 435 27.95 -3.62 -33.67
N LYS A 436 28.01 -3.15 -34.92
CA LYS A 436 29.28 -2.80 -35.57
C LYS A 436 29.89 -1.56 -34.89
N SER A 437 31.21 -1.57 -34.70
CA SER A 437 32.00 -0.44 -34.15
C SER A 437 31.82 -0.13 -32.64
N LEU A 438 31.82 -1.16 -31.78
CA LEU A 438 31.93 -0.97 -30.33
C LEU A 438 33.40 -0.76 -29.91
N PRO A 439 33.71 0.22 -29.03
CA PRO A 439 35.02 0.31 -28.38
C PRO A 439 35.35 -0.97 -27.60
N ASP A 440 36.62 -1.39 -27.61
CA ASP A 440 37.04 -2.65 -26.98
C ASP A 440 36.74 -2.71 -25.48
N GLN A 441 36.89 -1.59 -24.77
CA GLN A 441 36.55 -1.49 -23.35
C GLN A 441 35.05 -1.74 -23.09
N THR A 442 34.19 -1.19 -23.95
CA THR A 442 32.73 -1.37 -23.85
C THR A 442 32.36 -2.81 -24.17
N ARG A 443 32.96 -3.40 -25.22
CA ARG A 443 32.76 -4.80 -25.58
C ARG A 443 33.14 -5.72 -24.41
N HIS A 444 34.34 -5.55 -23.86
CA HIS A 444 34.83 -6.36 -22.76
C HIS A 444 33.94 -6.26 -21.50
N PHE A 445 33.47 -5.06 -21.16
CA PHE A 445 32.56 -4.86 -20.04
C PHE A 445 31.22 -5.62 -20.24
N VAL A 446 30.64 -5.53 -21.43
CA VAL A 446 29.36 -6.19 -21.74
C VAL A 446 29.53 -7.72 -21.85
N GLU A 447 30.66 -8.22 -22.36
CA GLU A 447 30.99 -9.65 -22.33
C GLU A 447 31.05 -10.19 -20.89
N GLN A 448 31.70 -9.47 -19.97
CA GLN A 448 31.70 -9.85 -18.55
C GLN A 448 30.29 -9.84 -17.95
N ARG A 449 29.46 -8.85 -18.34
CA ARG A 449 28.07 -8.73 -17.89
C ARG A 449 27.20 -9.89 -18.38
N LEU A 450 27.34 -10.26 -19.65
CA LEU A 450 26.68 -11.39 -20.27
C LEU A 450 27.10 -12.72 -19.61
N ALA A 451 28.40 -12.90 -19.36
CA ALA A 451 28.93 -14.08 -18.68
C ALA A 451 28.34 -14.25 -17.27
N ARG A 452 28.17 -13.15 -16.52
CA ARG A 452 27.51 -13.17 -15.19
C ARG A 452 26.04 -13.55 -15.27
N SER A 453 25.31 -12.96 -16.22
CA SER A 453 23.90 -13.31 -16.45
C SER A 453 23.74 -14.79 -16.82
N THR A 454 24.63 -15.29 -17.68
CA THR A 454 24.69 -16.71 -18.07
C THR A 454 24.94 -17.62 -16.87
N MET A 455 25.90 -17.27 -16.00
CA MET A 455 26.21 -18.04 -14.79
C MET A 455 24.99 -18.12 -13.85
N LEU A 456 24.33 -16.99 -13.59
CA LEU A 456 23.16 -16.96 -12.70
C LEU A 456 21.97 -17.71 -13.30
N LEU A 457 21.72 -17.57 -14.60
CA LEU A 457 20.69 -18.32 -15.32
C LEU A 457 20.96 -19.83 -15.24
N ARG A 458 22.21 -20.28 -15.42
CA ARG A 458 22.59 -21.69 -15.26
C ARG A 458 22.28 -22.20 -13.85
N GLN A 459 22.60 -21.41 -12.81
CA GLN A 459 22.34 -21.79 -11.42
C GLN A 459 20.85 -22.00 -11.14
N ILE A 460 19.97 -21.17 -11.71
CA ILE A 460 18.52 -21.30 -11.53
C ILE A 460 17.82 -22.19 -12.60
N ASN A 461 18.60 -22.75 -13.53
CA ASN A 461 18.16 -23.69 -14.59
C ASN A 461 18.61 -25.14 -14.35
N ALA A 462 19.35 -25.42 -13.28
CA ALA A 462 20.02 -26.70 -13.08
C ALA A 462 19.09 -27.94 -12.94
N ASN A 463 17.76 -27.79 -13.03
CA ASN A 463 16.80 -28.90 -13.11
C ASN A 463 15.96 -28.93 -14.41
N SER A 464 16.18 -28.02 -15.37
CA SER A 464 15.44 -28.01 -16.64
C SER A 464 15.91 -29.09 -17.62
N PHE A 465 17.02 -29.78 -17.35
CA PHE A 465 17.64 -30.79 -18.22
C PHE A 465 17.51 -32.22 -17.68
N GLY A 466 16.53 -32.49 -16.81
CA GLY A 466 16.33 -33.78 -16.13
C GLY A 466 15.08 -34.56 -16.55
N VAL A 467 14.57 -34.37 -17.77
CA VAL A 467 13.63 -35.29 -18.42
C VAL A 467 13.96 -35.32 -19.92
N VAL A 468 14.96 -36.13 -20.28
CA VAL A 468 14.96 -36.73 -21.62
C VAL A 468 14.36 -38.12 -21.42
N ASP A 469 13.20 -38.28 -22.02
CA ASP A 469 12.41 -39.48 -22.12
C ASP A 469 13.20 -40.52 -22.93
N ASP A 470 13.94 -41.39 -22.23
CA ASP A 470 14.44 -42.64 -22.82
C ASP A 470 13.28 -43.64 -22.82
N GLY A 471 12.47 -43.57 -23.86
CA GLY A 471 11.31 -44.42 -24.03
C GLY A 471 10.74 -44.36 -25.43
N GLU A 472 11.43 -44.96 -26.40
CA GLU A 472 10.83 -45.83 -27.43
C GLU A 472 11.87 -46.20 -28.50
N GLN A 473 12.44 -47.40 -28.37
CA GLN A 473 12.79 -48.27 -29.48
C GLN A 473 13.10 -49.65 -28.90
N HIS A 474 12.17 -50.59 -29.03
CA HIS A 474 12.46 -51.99 -29.38
C HIS A 474 11.14 -52.70 -29.73
N GLU A 475 10.98 -52.97 -31.03
CA GLU A 475 10.47 -54.27 -31.51
C GLU A 475 11.29 -55.43 -30.93
#